data_AF-A0AA47BU08-F1
#
_entry.id   AF-A0AA47BU08-F1
#
_cell.length_a   1.000
_cell.length_b   1.000
_cell.length_c   1.000
_cell.angle_alpha   90.00
_cell.angle_beta   90.00
_cell.angle_gamma   90.00
#
_symmetry.space_group_name_H-M   'P 1'
#
loop_
_entity.id
_entity.type
_entity.pdbx_description
1 polymer ?
#
loop_
_entity_poly.entity_id
_entity_poly.type
_entity_poly.pdbx_seq_one_letter_code
_entity_poly.pdbx_strand_id
1 'polypeptide(L)'
;MIYVSDEWVARQSTRKLQVDLNSLRDFFKGMSIFVFMLFGIISLRAQETELAQFRTRLRHAAFPENDETRRLFMETIMAPSFSMVETEFEINKQRSDGRLVWFEVRRALGEWYVIFRNQRGNLPEGDYPLWGRGNWIIKKDLATGRFVQAKIFLQDDRESFVRIFPGEGGRSLLDVQLYGQQLGDDVLISLSFEALMLAPFAKIVELTENSMAWEVVFPDPSAIGYRYVENLVEELSNYTELIQEMDDGAVDEIGNNVFIESVEPISAGLPTSDGRNLLPGNTGLNCSGFVKWVVDGIYSVWRGKPASLFLAIDDLRQPTSRLNWNPWGESLSASNRNARENLQVLLRDPMFGLDWNRNLGRIAEEARLGRSLTLEEIYALETFELSGIPYQRDLGISLESLDAALYQLAVIRPGTIYLAAVNSRFLPAPTELHPNPIPLHQYWHVSILAPWFDDGSGGERGNFRVAVLDVGDVSESLLPNPHTGIPSAFPSAILRNAIRYARLGRDDEGKVLIPEVMIHLVRLDVPANFEACPLPEARRLSPSVF
;
A
#
# COMPACT_ATOMS: atom_id res chain seq x y z
N MET A 1 31.14 -7.30 -107.96
CA MET A 1 31.01 -8.71 -107.56
C MET A 1 30.24 -8.72 -106.25
N ILE A 2 28.99 -9.22 -106.34
CA ILE A 2 27.99 -9.52 -105.29
C ILE A 2 27.34 -8.33 -104.54
N TYR A 3 26.07 -8.10 -104.91
CA TYR A 3 25.01 -7.37 -104.19
C TYR A 3 24.36 -8.29 -103.13
N VAL A 4 23.79 -7.73 -102.06
CA VAL A 4 22.37 -7.83 -101.64
C VAL A 4 22.14 -6.93 -100.40
N SER A 5 20.95 -6.33 -100.35
CA SER A 5 20.41 -5.26 -99.51
C SER A 5 19.53 -5.74 -98.33
N ASP A 6 19.12 -4.77 -97.49
CA ASP A 6 17.81 -4.58 -96.80
C ASP A 6 18.01 -4.16 -95.31
N GLU A 7 17.76 -2.88 -94.96
CA GLU A 7 16.49 -2.21 -94.56
C GLU A 7 16.03 -2.50 -93.12
N TRP A 8 16.01 -1.47 -92.23
CA TRP A 8 14.85 -0.96 -91.46
C TRP A 8 15.28 -0.05 -90.27
N VAL A 9 15.24 1.29 -90.37
CA VAL A 9 15.23 2.22 -89.21
C VAL A 9 14.49 3.55 -89.52
N ALA A 10 13.59 3.92 -88.60
CA ALA A 10 13.10 5.25 -88.18
C ALA A 10 12.07 6.04 -89.03
N ARG A 11 10.83 6.04 -88.52
CA ARG A 11 9.94 7.22 -88.49
C ARG A 11 9.69 7.59 -87.04
N GLN A 12 10.19 8.74 -86.57
CA GLN A 12 9.72 9.38 -85.35
C GLN A 12 8.93 10.64 -85.72
N SER A 13 7.66 10.68 -85.30
CA SER A 13 6.82 11.88 -85.33
C SER A 13 6.92 12.61 -83.99
N THR A 14 7.38 13.85 -84.00
CA THR A 14 7.41 14.73 -82.83
C THR A 14 6.08 15.47 -82.68
N ARG A 15 5.19 14.98 -81.81
CA ARG A 15 4.08 15.78 -81.25
C ARG A 15 4.61 16.53 -80.03
N LYS A 16 4.69 17.87 -80.12
CA LYS A 16 4.93 18.74 -78.95
C LYS A 16 3.67 18.72 -78.07
N LEU A 17 3.76 18.10 -76.90
CA LEU A 17 2.82 18.27 -75.79
C LEU A 17 3.09 19.64 -75.15
N GLN A 18 2.16 20.58 -75.34
CA GLN A 18 2.12 21.81 -74.56
C GLN A 18 1.49 21.45 -73.21
N VAL A 19 2.33 21.31 -72.19
CA VAL A 19 1.88 21.06 -70.82
C VAL A 19 1.40 22.37 -70.23
N ASP A 20 0.12 22.41 -69.83
CA ASP A 20 -0.49 23.54 -69.15
C ASP A 20 0.10 23.65 -67.73
N LEU A 21 0.97 24.65 -67.54
CA LEU A 21 1.68 24.92 -66.29
C LEU A 21 0.73 25.25 -65.12
N ASN A 22 -0.52 25.63 -65.40
CA ASN A 22 -1.51 25.90 -64.35
C ASN A 22 -2.04 24.60 -63.71
N SER A 23 -2.23 23.52 -64.48
CA SER A 23 -2.71 22.25 -63.93
C SER A 23 -1.66 21.56 -63.06
N LEU A 24 -0.37 21.74 -63.39
CA LEU A 24 0.76 21.29 -62.55
C LEU A 24 0.81 22.02 -61.22
N ARG A 25 0.54 23.34 -61.21
CA ARG A 25 0.54 24.15 -59.98
C ARG A 25 -0.59 23.76 -59.03
N ASP A 26 -1.77 23.46 -59.56
CA ASP A 26 -2.92 23.00 -58.76
C ASP A 26 -2.74 21.56 -58.26
N PHE A 27 -2.10 20.70 -59.05
CA PHE A 27 -1.68 19.36 -58.62
C PHE A 27 -0.69 19.41 -57.44
N PHE A 28 0.33 20.28 -57.50
CA PHE A 28 1.29 20.44 -56.39
C PHE A 28 0.67 21.07 -55.12
N LYS A 29 -0.32 21.97 -55.25
CA LYS A 29 -1.07 22.50 -54.11
C LYS A 29 -1.93 21.42 -53.43
N GLY A 30 -2.63 20.60 -54.22
CA GLY A 30 -3.41 19.46 -53.71
C GLY A 30 -2.52 18.42 -53.01
N MET A 31 -1.36 18.12 -53.58
CA MET A 31 -0.38 17.19 -53.00
C MET A 31 0.23 17.74 -51.71
N SER A 32 0.49 19.04 -51.61
CA SER A 32 0.99 19.66 -50.37
C SER A 32 -0.04 19.60 -49.24
N ILE A 33 -1.32 19.89 -49.51
CA ILE A 33 -2.41 19.75 -48.53
C ILE A 33 -2.58 18.28 -48.09
N PHE A 34 -2.48 17.33 -49.03
CA PHE A 34 -2.58 15.91 -48.72
C PHE A 34 -1.41 15.42 -47.86
N VAL A 35 -0.19 15.87 -48.16
CA VAL A 35 1.01 15.56 -47.37
C VAL A 35 0.92 16.18 -45.96
N PHE A 36 0.45 17.42 -45.82
CA PHE A 36 0.24 18.04 -44.49
C PHE A 36 -0.82 17.31 -43.66
N MET A 37 -1.94 16.89 -44.28
CA MET A 37 -2.95 16.08 -43.59
C MET A 37 -2.41 14.69 -43.23
N LEU A 38 -1.63 14.05 -44.11
CA LEU A 38 -1.02 12.74 -43.84
C LEU A 38 0.00 12.83 -42.70
N PHE A 39 0.86 13.85 -42.67
CA PHE A 39 1.81 14.09 -41.58
C PHE A 39 1.08 14.39 -40.25
N GLY A 40 -0.02 15.16 -40.29
CA GLY A 40 -0.86 15.40 -39.11
C GLY A 40 -1.47 14.11 -38.57
N ILE A 41 -2.04 13.25 -39.43
CA ILE A 41 -2.64 11.96 -39.05
C ILE A 41 -1.57 10.99 -38.53
N ILE A 42 -0.39 10.94 -39.15
CA ILE A 42 0.73 10.09 -38.69
C ILE A 42 1.24 10.57 -37.32
N SER A 43 1.34 11.88 -37.10
CA SER A 43 1.80 12.44 -35.82
C SER A 43 0.78 12.26 -34.69
N LEU A 44 -0.52 12.36 -34.98
CA LEU A 44 -1.61 12.02 -34.04
C LEU A 44 -1.60 10.53 -33.68
N ARG A 45 -1.42 9.63 -34.65
CA ARG A 45 -1.30 8.19 -34.39
C ARG A 45 -0.06 7.83 -33.58
N ALA A 46 1.07 8.52 -33.81
CA ALA A 46 2.29 8.31 -33.03
C ALA A 46 2.08 8.70 -31.55
N GLN A 47 1.46 9.85 -31.29
CA GLN A 47 1.12 10.27 -29.91
C GLN A 47 0.11 9.34 -29.24
N GLU A 48 -0.90 8.84 -29.96
CA GLU A 48 -1.83 7.84 -29.42
C GLU A 48 -1.14 6.52 -29.07
N THR A 49 -0.11 6.13 -29.84
CA THR A 49 0.66 4.91 -29.61
C THR A 49 1.54 5.04 -28.36
N GLU A 50 2.19 6.19 -28.16
CA GLU A 50 2.98 6.46 -26.94
C GLU A 50 2.10 6.50 -25.69
N LEU A 51 0.90 7.09 -25.77
CA LEU A 51 -0.03 7.15 -24.64
C LEU A 51 -0.68 5.79 -24.32
N ALA A 52 -0.70 4.85 -25.28
CA ALA A 52 -1.37 3.56 -25.13
C ALA A 52 -0.78 2.71 -23.99
N GLN A 53 0.55 2.73 -23.79
CA GLN A 53 1.19 1.97 -22.71
C GLN A 53 0.76 2.48 -21.33
N PHE A 54 0.67 3.81 -21.15
CA PHE A 54 0.26 4.44 -19.90
C PHE A 54 -1.22 4.21 -19.61
N ARG A 55 -2.07 4.30 -20.64
CA ARG A 55 -3.49 3.93 -20.53
C ARG A 55 -3.65 2.47 -20.13
N THR A 56 -2.82 1.58 -20.69
CA THR A 56 -2.85 0.15 -20.36
C THR A 56 -2.44 -0.07 -18.90
N ARG A 57 -1.38 0.59 -18.43
CA ARG A 57 -0.95 0.56 -17.02
C ARG A 57 -2.08 1.00 -16.08
N LEU A 58 -2.69 2.17 -16.34
CA LEU A 58 -3.79 2.68 -15.51
C LEU A 58 -5.02 1.76 -15.54
N ARG A 59 -5.35 1.20 -16.71
CA ARG A 59 -6.44 0.21 -16.84
C ARG A 59 -6.16 -1.08 -16.07
N HIS A 60 -4.94 -1.60 -16.12
CA HIS A 60 -4.55 -2.78 -15.35
C HIS A 60 -4.65 -2.52 -13.85
N ALA A 61 -4.20 -1.33 -13.41
CA ALA A 61 -4.37 -0.87 -12.05
C ALA A 61 -5.83 -0.54 -11.69
N ALA A 62 -6.79 -0.67 -12.62
CA ALA A 62 -8.21 -0.31 -12.47
C ALA A 62 -8.48 1.17 -12.13
N PHE A 63 -7.54 2.06 -12.43
CA PHE A 63 -7.68 3.49 -12.18
C PHE A 63 -8.78 4.09 -13.09
N PRO A 64 -9.86 4.67 -12.53
CA PRO A 64 -10.91 5.29 -13.32
C PRO A 64 -10.44 6.59 -13.99
N GLU A 65 -10.94 6.85 -15.19
CA GLU A 65 -10.66 8.09 -15.94
C GLU A 65 -11.95 8.87 -16.17
N ASN A 66 -11.86 10.20 -16.26
CA ASN A 66 -13.00 11.08 -16.51
C ASN A 66 -12.71 12.16 -17.57
N ASP A 67 -11.66 11.99 -18.37
CA ASP A 67 -11.23 12.97 -19.38
C ASP A 67 -12.30 13.28 -20.41
N GLU A 68 -13.14 12.32 -20.80
CA GLU A 68 -14.24 12.57 -21.74
C GLU A 68 -15.29 13.52 -21.14
N THR A 69 -15.60 13.38 -19.85
CA THR A 69 -16.57 14.25 -19.16
C THR A 69 -15.93 15.62 -18.92
N ARG A 70 -14.64 15.69 -18.57
CA ARG A 70 -13.92 16.96 -18.46
C ARG A 70 -13.91 17.72 -19.80
N ARG A 71 -13.72 17.04 -20.94
CA ARG A 71 -13.82 17.67 -22.27
C ARG A 71 -15.23 18.14 -22.60
N LEU A 72 -16.26 17.38 -22.21
CA LEU A 72 -17.66 17.80 -22.37
C LEU A 72 -17.94 19.12 -21.65
N PHE A 73 -17.39 19.28 -20.44
CA PHE A 73 -17.50 20.50 -19.64
C PHE A 73 -16.33 21.47 -19.81
N MET A 74 -15.62 21.43 -20.94
CA MET A 74 -14.46 22.29 -21.19
C MET A 74 -14.79 23.78 -21.03
N GLU A 75 -15.92 24.23 -21.59
CA GLU A 75 -16.34 25.64 -21.48
C GLU A 75 -16.52 26.04 -20.02
N THR A 76 -17.12 25.17 -19.21
CA THR A 76 -17.33 25.35 -17.77
C THR A 76 -16.00 25.38 -17.01
N ILE A 77 -15.08 24.44 -17.29
CA ILE A 77 -13.73 24.42 -16.69
C ILE A 77 -12.98 25.71 -17.00
N MET A 78 -13.06 26.20 -18.24
CA MET A 78 -12.31 27.38 -18.71
C MET A 78 -12.99 28.72 -18.42
N ALA A 79 -14.26 28.72 -18.00
CA ALA A 79 -15.02 29.94 -17.75
C ALA A 79 -14.35 30.81 -16.66
N PRO A 80 -14.11 32.12 -16.89
CA PRO A 80 -13.48 32.99 -15.90
C PRO A 80 -14.37 33.28 -14.69
N SER A 81 -15.67 33.05 -14.79
CA SER A 81 -16.56 33.09 -13.63
C SER A 81 -17.76 32.21 -13.90
N PHE A 82 -18.32 31.62 -12.85
CA PHE A 82 -19.57 30.89 -12.94
C PHE A 82 -20.71 31.87 -12.62
N SER A 83 -21.65 32.03 -13.54
CA SER A 83 -22.81 32.91 -13.35
C SER A 83 -23.77 32.28 -12.34
N MET A 84 -23.57 32.57 -11.05
CA MET A 84 -24.45 32.32 -9.87
C MET A 84 -25.05 30.92 -9.64
N VAL A 85 -24.92 29.97 -10.56
CA VAL A 85 -25.60 28.68 -10.48
C VAL A 85 -24.59 27.64 -9.98
N GLU A 86 -24.77 27.18 -8.74
CA GLU A 86 -24.41 25.81 -8.40
C GLU A 86 -25.14 24.94 -9.41
N THR A 87 -24.42 24.33 -10.35
CA THR A 87 -25.03 23.51 -11.39
C THR A 87 -25.81 22.38 -10.73
N GLU A 88 -27.04 22.13 -11.17
CA GLU A 88 -27.67 20.82 -10.91
C GLU A 88 -26.70 19.74 -11.39
N PHE A 89 -26.58 18.66 -10.62
CA PHE A 89 -25.58 17.64 -10.92
C PHE A 89 -25.89 16.95 -12.25
N GLU A 90 -24.84 16.63 -13.00
CA GLU A 90 -24.96 15.91 -14.27
C GLU A 90 -24.16 14.60 -14.22
N ILE A 91 -24.79 13.50 -14.61
CA ILE A 91 -24.15 12.18 -14.66
C ILE A 91 -23.87 11.82 -16.12
N ASN A 92 -22.60 11.56 -16.43
CA ASN A 92 -22.14 11.29 -17.78
C ASN A 92 -21.43 9.94 -17.85
N LYS A 93 -21.74 9.13 -18.87
CA LYS A 93 -21.09 7.83 -19.07
C LYS A 93 -19.81 7.98 -19.89
N GLN A 94 -18.70 7.50 -19.36
CA GLN A 94 -17.43 7.36 -20.08
C GLN A 94 -17.56 6.28 -21.16
N ARG A 95 -17.11 6.58 -22.39
CA ARG A 95 -17.07 5.58 -23.48
C ARG A 95 -15.91 4.62 -23.31
N SER A 96 -14.82 5.08 -22.70
CA SER A 96 -13.57 4.34 -22.53
C SER A 96 -13.69 3.09 -21.65
N ASP A 97 -14.47 3.15 -20.56
CA ASP A 97 -14.64 2.06 -19.59
C ASP A 97 -16.10 1.84 -19.13
N GLY A 98 -17.04 2.67 -19.59
CA GLY A 98 -18.45 2.55 -19.26
C GLY A 98 -18.85 3.12 -17.89
N ARG A 99 -17.92 3.65 -17.10
CA ARG A 99 -18.22 4.21 -15.77
C ARG A 99 -19.04 5.49 -15.86
N LEU A 100 -19.89 5.72 -14.88
CA LEU A 100 -20.61 6.98 -14.72
C LEU A 100 -19.74 8.00 -13.96
N VAL A 101 -19.79 9.26 -14.38
CA VAL A 101 -19.08 10.38 -13.76
C VAL A 101 -20.10 11.43 -13.36
N TRP A 102 -20.17 11.71 -12.07
CA TRP A 102 -20.93 12.81 -11.51
C TRP A 102 -20.14 14.10 -11.62
N PHE A 103 -20.74 15.11 -12.24
CA PHE A 103 -20.21 16.45 -12.38
C PHE A 103 -20.99 17.44 -11.52
N GLU A 104 -20.29 18.32 -10.83
CA GLU A 104 -20.89 19.45 -10.10
C GLU A 104 -19.92 20.64 -9.98
N VAL A 105 -20.48 21.82 -9.75
CA VAL A 105 -19.72 23.04 -9.41
C VAL A 105 -20.19 23.56 -8.06
N ARG A 106 -19.26 23.73 -7.11
CA ARG A 106 -19.54 24.24 -5.76
C ARG A 106 -18.79 25.52 -5.48
N ARG A 107 -19.38 26.37 -4.62
CA ARG A 107 -18.74 27.57 -4.10
C ARG A 107 -18.42 27.39 -2.61
N ALA A 108 -17.18 27.63 -2.21
CA ALA A 108 -16.80 27.62 -0.80
C ALA A 108 -15.61 28.54 -0.53
N LEU A 109 -15.63 29.24 0.61
CA LEU A 109 -14.49 30.00 1.15
C LEU A 109 -13.74 30.91 0.15
N GLY A 110 -14.46 31.62 -0.72
CA GLY A 110 -13.84 32.51 -1.70
C GLY A 110 -13.31 31.79 -2.95
N GLU A 111 -13.76 30.57 -3.20
CA GLU A 111 -13.23 29.72 -4.26
C GLU A 111 -14.36 28.95 -4.96
N TRP A 112 -14.11 28.57 -6.21
CA TRP A 112 -14.94 27.65 -6.98
C TRP A 112 -14.26 26.28 -7.06
N TYR A 113 -15.09 25.25 -6.97
CA TYR A 113 -14.70 23.85 -7.05
C TYR A 113 -15.46 23.20 -8.19
N VAL A 114 -14.74 22.76 -9.21
CA VAL A 114 -15.29 21.96 -10.31
C VAL A 114 -14.93 20.50 -10.04
N ILE A 115 -15.94 19.68 -9.79
CA ILE A 115 -15.78 18.36 -9.17
C ILE A 115 -16.27 17.28 -10.15
N PHE A 116 -15.44 16.27 -10.37
CA PHE A 116 -15.74 15.07 -11.16
C PHE A 116 -15.56 13.84 -10.28
N ARG A 117 -16.65 13.14 -9.97
CA ARG A 117 -16.66 11.94 -9.13
C ARG A 117 -16.99 10.72 -9.96
N ASN A 118 -16.10 9.73 -9.98
CA ASN A 118 -16.37 8.46 -10.61
C ASN A 118 -17.34 7.65 -9.75
N GLN A 119 -18.18 6.87 -10.41
CA GLN A 119 -19.03 5.89 -9.78
C GLN A 119 -18.19 4.80 -9.10
N ARG A 120 -18.59 4.49 -7.86
CA ARG A 120 -18.14 3.35 -7.09
C ARG A 120 -19.12 2.18 -7.28
N GLY A 121 -18.59 0.98 -7.54
CA GLY A 121 -19.37 -0.21 -7.84
C GLY A 121 -20.12 -0.17 -9.18
N ASN A 122 -21.11 -1.06 -9.33
CA ASN A 122 -21.76 -1.33 -10.62
C ASN A 122 -23.21 -0.85 -10.73
N LEU A 123 -23.80 -0.33 -9.65
CA LEU A 123 -25.21 0.10 -9.63
C LEU A 123 -25.34 1.58 -10.03
N PRO A 124 -26.27 1.97 -10.92
CA PRO A 124 -26.42 3.36 -11.39
C PRO A 124 -26.79 4.37 -10.29
N GLU A 125 -27.51 3.94 -9.25
CA GLU A 125 -27.74 4.70 -8.01
C GLU A 125 -26.52 4.68 -7.06
N GLY A 126 -25.36 4.26 -7.60
CA GLY A 126 -24.16 3.93 -6.85
C GLY A 126 -23.56 5.11 -6.11
N ASP A 127 -22.58 4.80 -5.28
CA ASP A 127 -21.90 5.81 -4.50
C ASP A 127 -20.93 6.62 -5.37
N TYR A 128 -20.85 7.91 -5.10
CA TYR A 128 -19.93 8.86 -5.74
C TYR A 128 -19.12 9.53 -4.63
N PRO A 129 -18.17 8.81 -4.01
CA PRO A 129 -17.41 9.32 -2.88
C PRO A 129 -16.62 10.57 -3.30
N LEU A 130 -16.44 11.53 -2.40
CA LEU A 130 -15.66 12.74 -2.73
C LEU A 130 -14.18 12.41 -2.94
N TRP A 131 -13.62 11.57 -2.06
CA TRP A 131 -12.25 11.07 -2.11
C TRP A 131 -12.17 9.72 -2.80
N GLY A 132 -12.90 9.57 -3.91
CA GLY A 132 -12.88 8.35 -4.73
C GLY A 132 -11.71 8.34 -5.69
N ARG A 133 -11.14 7.18 -5.93
CA ARG A 133 -10.08 6.95 -6.88
C ARG A 133 -10.42 7.51 -8.27
N GLY A 134 -9.45 8.19 -8.88
CA GLY A 134 -9.62 8.84 -10.18
C GLY A 134 -10.50 10.09 -10.17
N ASN A 135 -11.03 10.53 -9.03
CA ASN A 135 -11.82 11.76 -8.95
C ASN A 135 -10.93 12.98 -9.17
N TRP A 136 -11.50 14.03 -9.76
CA TRP A 136 -10.84 15.31 -9.99
C TRP A 136 -11.58 16.44 -9.28
N ILE A 137 -10.83 17.28 -8.57
CA ILE A 137 -11.33 18.53 -7.98
C ILE A 137 -10.45 19.67 -8.48
N ILE A 138 -11.00 20.51 -9.35
CA ILE A 138 -10.32 21.68 -9.89
C ILE A 138 -10.75 22.90 -9.08
N LYS A 139 -9.77 23.58 -8.51
CA LYS A 139 -9.96 24.74 -7.64
C LYS A 139 -9.62 26.01 -8.40
N LYS A 140 -10.51 27.00 -8.34
CA LYS A 140 -10.36 28.30 -8.97
C LYS A 140 -10.65 29.41 -7.98
N ASP A 141 -9.96 30.53 -8.14
CA ASP A 141 -10.22 31.73 -7.35
C ASP A 141 -11.59 32.33 -7.74
N LEU A 142 -12.41 32.69 -6.75
CA LEU A 142 -13.76 33.20 -6.99
C LEU A 142 -13.78 34.58 -7.64
N ALA A 143 -12.80 35.43 -7.32
CA ALA A 143 -12.79 36.83 -7.76
C ALA A 143 -12.25 36.98 -9.18
N THR A 144 -11.21 36.22 -9.51
CA THR A 144 -10.45 36.34 -10.77
C THR A 144 -10.72 35.21 -11.75
N GLY A 145 -11.27 34.08 -11.29
CA GLY A 145 -11.47 32.89 -12.12
C GLY A 145 -10.21 32.11 -12.44
N ARG A 146 -9.05 32.54 -11.92
CA ARG A 146 -7.78 31.89 -12.21
C ARG A 146 -7.72 30.53 -11.56
N PHE A 147 -7.07 29.58 -12.24
CA PHE A 147 -6.78 28.29 -11.65
C PHE A 147 -5.83 28.43 -10.47
N VAL A 148 -6.15 27.72 -9.39
CA VAL A 148 -5.32 27.65 -8.18
C VAL A 148 -4.60 26.31 -8.16
N GLN A 149 -5.34 25.21 -8.29
CA GLN A 149 -4.80 23.85 -8.31
C GLN A 149 -5.84 22.86 -8.84
N ALA A 150 -5.41 21.64 -9.12
CA ALA A 150 -6.29 20.48 -9.26
C ALA A 150 -5.80 19.37 -8.36
N LYS A 151 -6.72 18.72 -7.65
CA LYS A 151 -6.45 17.52 -6.86
C LYS A 151 -7.07 16.31 -7.57
N ILE A 152 -6.29 15.25 -7.73
CA ILE A 152 -6.67 14.00 -8.39
C ILE A 152 -6.44 12.87 -7.39
N PHE A 153 -7.48 12.15 -7.00
CA PHE A 153 -7.34 11.10 -5.98
C PHE A 153 -6.78 9.82 -6.57
N LEU A 154 -5.73 9.28 -5.94
CA LEU A 154 -5.01 8.10 -6.40
C LEU A 154 -5.62 6.80 -5.88
N GLN A 155 -6.21 6.86 -4.70
CA GLN A 155 -6.88 5.79 -3.97
C GLN A 155 -8.19 6.33 -3.36
N ASP A 156 -9.01 5.45 -2.81
CA ASP A 156 -10.21 5.82 -2.03
C ASP A 156 -9.81 6.36 -0.62
N ASP A 157 -8.91 7.33 -0.60
CA ASP A 157 -8.33 7.92 0.60
C ASP A 157 -8.04 9.42 0.40
N ARG A 158 -8.28 10.22 1.43
CA ARG A 158 -8.16 11.68 1.36
C ARG A 158 -6.70 12.16 1.30
N GLU A 159 -5.77 11.35 1.82
CA GLU A 159 -4.33 11.63 1.88
C GLU A 159 -3.56 10.98 0.72
N SER A 160 -4.28 10.40 -0.25
CA SER A 160 -3.73 9.75 -1.43
C SER A 160 -4.14 10.49 -2.70
N PHE A 161 -3.32 11.45 -3.13
CA PHE A 161 -3.66 12.31 -4.25
C PHE A 161 -2.44 12.83 -5.01
N VAL A 162 -2.68 13.21 -6.26
CA VAL A 162 -1.84 14.11 -7.02
C VAL A 162 -2.39 15.52 -6.90
N ARG A 163 -1.53 16.50 -6.59
CA ARG A 163 -1.88 17.91 -6.63
C ARG A 163 -1.09 18.58 -7.74
N ILE A 164 -1.79 19.18 -8.70
CA ILE A 164 -1.19 19.94 -9.80
C ILE A 164 -1.49 21.41 -9.57
N PHE A 165 -0.54 22.29 -9.87
CA PHE A 165 -0.73 23.73 -9.78
C PHE A 165 0.08 24.48 -10.86
N PRO A 166 -0.32 25.71 -11.22
CA PRO A 166 0.42 26.51 -12.19
C PRO A 166 1.85 26.78 -11.73
N GLY A 167 2.82 26.55 -12.61
CA GLY A 167 4.22 26.89 -12.43
C GLY A 167 4.65 28.09 -13.27
N GLU A 168 5.95 28.41 -13.22
CA GLU A 168 6.52 29.49 -14.03
C GLU A 168 6.64 29.12 -15.51
N GLY A 169 6.64 30.15 -16.37
CA GLY A 169 6.91 29.97 -17.81
C GLY A 169 5.85 29.15 -18.57
N GLY A 170 4.61 29.10 -18.09
CA GLY A 170 3.52 28.34 -18.71
C GLY A 170 3.62 26.83 -18.50
N ARG A 171 4.38 26.39 -17.49
CA ARG A 171 4.50 25.00 -17.05
C ARG A 171 3.59 24.73 -15.86
N SER A 172 3.52 23.48 -15.44
CA SER A 172 2.82 23.09 -14.22
C SER A 172 3.77 22.36 -13.28
N LEU A 173 3.43 22.35 -12.00
CA LEU A 173 4.10 21.58 -10.97
C LEU A 173 3.15 20.53 -10.43
N LEU A 174 3.71 19.44 -9.92
CA LEU A 174 2.99 18.28 -9.43
C LEU A 174 3.60 17.76 -8.14
N ASP A 175 2.73 17.57 -7.15
CA ASP A 175 3.01 16.86 -5.92
C ASP A 175 2.28 15.53 -5.94
N VAL A 176 2.92 14.50 -5.40
CA VAL A 176 2.31 13.17 -5.23
C VAL A 176 2.35 12.79 -3.77
N GLN A 177 1.17 12.53 -3.20
CA GLN A 177 0.99 12.01 -1.86
C GLN A 177 0.29 10.66 -1.90
N LEU A 178 0.75 9.73 -1.08
CA LEU A 178 0.19 8.39 -0.95
C LEU A 178 0.09 8.04 0.52
N TYR A 179 -1.15 7.89 1.02
CA TYR A 179 -1.46 7.71 2.44
C TYR A 179 -0.69 8.68 3.35
N GLY A 180 -0.69 9.96 2.97
CA GLY A 180 -0.07 11.05 3.74
C GLY A 180 1.45 11.16 3.58
N GLN A 181 2.10 10.24 2.88
CA GLN A 181 3.53 10.31 2.59
C GLN A 181 3.80 10.96 1.24
N GLN A 182 4.74 11.91 1.20
CA GLN A 182 5.13 12.61 -0.02
C GLN A 182 6.06 11.73 -0.85
N LEU A 183 5.65 11.40 -2.08
CA LEU A 183 6.45 10.60 -3.03
C LEU A 183 7.11 11.46 -4.12
N GLY A 184 6.56 12.64 -4.38
CA GLY A 184 7.08 13.59 -5.36
C GLY A 184 6.74 15.01 -4.96
N ASP A 185 7.69 15.92 -5.06
CA ASP A 185 7.57 17.30 -4.60
C ASP A 185 8.01 18.24 -5.74
N ASP A 186 7.15 19.19 -6.11
CA ASP A 186 7.41 20.17 -7.18
C ASP A 186 7.89 19.55 -8.51
N VAL A 187 7.33 18.39 -8.89
CA VAL A 187 7.69 17.71 -10.14
C VAL A 187 7.23 18.54 -11.33
N LEU A 188 8.18 18.93 -12.17
CA LEU A 188 7.90 19.78 -13.32
C LEU A 188 7.16 19.03 -14.44
N ILE A 189 6.05 19.60 -14.90
CA ILE A 189 5.33 19.14 -16.09
C ILE A 189 5.48 20.17 -17.20
N SER A 190 5.87 19.72 -18.39
CA SER A 190 6.15 20.56 -19.57
C SER A 190 4.92 21.14 -20.26
N LEU A 191 3.72 20.98 -19.70
CA LEU A 191 2.46 21.53 -20.21
C LEU A 191 1.87 22.58 -19.27
N SER A 192 1.08 23.49 -19.85
CA SER A 192 0.33 24.47 -19.06
C SER A 192 -0.77 23.80 -18.25
N PHE A 193 -1.14 24.45 -17.16
CA PHE A 193 -2.15 23.95 -16.25
C PHE A 193 -3.50 23.71 -16.96
N GLU A 194 -3.89 24.64 -17.83
CA GLU A 194 -5.12 24.57 -18.63
C GLU A 194 -5.13 23.35 -19.55
N ALA A 195 -4.01 23.07 -20.22
CA ALA A 195 -3.90 21.90 -21.09
C ALA A 195 -4.07 20.58 -20.30
N LEU A 196 -3.51 20.51 -19.09
CA LEU A 196 -3.62 19.34 -18.23
C LEU A 196 -5.05 19.10 -17.72
N MET A 197 -5.85 20.15 -17.53
CA MET A 197 -7.24 20.02 -17.06
C MET A 197 -8.15 19.25 -18.03
N LEU A 198 -7.75 19.12 -19.29
CA LEU A 198 -8.49 18.37 -20.32
C LEU A 198 -7.73 17.13 -20.82
N ALA A 199 -6.48 16.97 -20.39
CA ALA A 199 -5.66 15.83 -20.72
C ALA A 199 -6.09 14.60 -19.89
N PRO A 200 -6.03 13.39 -20.46
CA PRO A 200 -6.19 12.17 -19.67
C PRO A 200 -5.07 12.06 -18.64
N PHE A 201 -5.34 11.44 -17.51
CA PHE A 201 -4.35 11.26 -16.44
C PHE A 201 -3.12 10.48 -16.94
N ALA A 202 -3.31 9.55 -17.89
CA ALA A 202 -2.22 8.87 -18.60
C ALA A 202 -1.16 9.84 -19.17
N LYS A 203 -1.56 11.05 -19.61
CA LYS A 203 -0.64 12.04 -20.16
C LYS A 203 0.22 12.68 -19.07
N ILE A 204 -0.34 12.88 -17.88
CA ILE A 204 0.42 13.37 -16.71
C ILE A 204 1.46 12.33 -16.30
N VAL A 205 1.06 11.05 -16.23
CA VAL A 205 1.95 9.92 -15.95
C VAL A 205 3.09 9.86 -16.98
N GLU A 206 2.77 9.92 -18.28
CA GLU A 206 3.77 9.94 -19.36
C GLU A 206 4.80 11.07 -19.17
N LEU A 207 4.33 12.29 -18.96
CA LEU A 207 5.19 13.47 -18.86
C LEU A 207 6.09 13.49 -17.62
N THR A 208 5.78 12.65 -16.62
CA THR A 208 6.49 12.60 -15.33
C THR A 208 7.13 11.24 -15.05
N GLU A 209 7.11 10.30 -15.99
CA GLU A 209 7.62 8.93 -15.78
C GLU A 209 9.10 8.88 -15.37
N ASN A 210 9.92 9.82 -15.84
CA ASN A 210 11.34 9.87 -15.49
C ASN A 210 11.62 10.52 -14.12
N SER A 211 10.61 11.15 -13.51
CA SER A 211 10.73 11.85 -12.23
C SER A 211 9.94 11.16 -11.11
N MET A 212 9.02 10.27 -11.47
CA MET A 212 8.12 9.59 -10.55
C MET A 212 8.04 8.10 -10.87
N ALA A 213 8.22 7.28 -9.83
CA ALA A 213 8.04 5.82 -9.90
C ALA A 213 6.54 5.44 -9.88
N TRP A 214 5.85 5.68 -10.99
CA TRP A 214 4.40 5.44 -11.10
C TRP A 214 3.99 3.98 -10.94
N GLU A 215 4.92 3.04 -11.12
CA GLU A 215 4.74 1.61 -10.82
C GLU A 215 4.44 1.36 -9.34
N VAL A 216 4.97 2.20 -8.45
CA VAL A 216 4.65 2.14 -7.02
C VAL A 216 3.21 2.59 -6.78
N VAL A 217 2.72 3.59 -7.51
CA VAL A 217 1.38 4.17 -7.34
C VAL A 217 0.27 3.37 -8.05
N PHE A 218 0.63 2.67 -9.12
CA PHE A 218 -0.30 1.91 -9.96
C PHE A 218 0.15 0.46 -10.11
N PRO A 219 0.02 -0.35 -9.05
CA PRO A 219 0.36 -1.76 -9.10
C PRO A 219 -0.60 -2.56 -9.99
N ASP A 220 -0.19 -3.78 -10.34
CA ASP A 220 -1.07 -4.76 -10.98
C ASP A 220 -1.84 -5.55 -9.91
N PRO A 221 -3.14 -5.29 -9.69
CA PRO A 221 -3.96 -6.01 -8.71
C PRO A 221 -4.26 -7.47 -9.10
N SER A 222 -3.85 -7.93 -10.29
CA SER A 222 -4.03 -9.33 -10.68
C SER A 222 -2.86 -10.23 -10.28
N ALA A 223 -1.87 -9.71 -9.55
CA ALA A 223 -0.77 -10.51 -9.06
C ALA A 223 -1.27 -11.65 -8.17
N ILE A 224 -0.93 -12.88 -8.55
CA ILE A 224 -1.44 -14.11 -7.93
C ILE A 224 -1.24 -14.17 -6.40
N GLY A 225 -0.17 -13.55 -5.91
CA GLY A 225 0.18 -13.51 -4.49
C GLY A 225 -0.89 -12.85 -3.62
N TYR A 226 -1.64 -11.87 -4.13
CA TYR A 226 -2.71 -11.22 -3.36
C TYR A 226 -3.80 -12.20 -2.97
N ARG A 227 -4.15 -13.15 -3.84
CA ARG A 227 -5.11 -14.21 -3.51
C ARG A 227 -4.60 -15.16 -2.43
N TYR A 228 -3.28 -15.37 -2.33
CA TYR A 228 -2.72 -16.20 -1.25
C TYR A 228 -2.88 -15.52 0.10
N VAL A 229 -2.68 -14.20 0.15
CA VAL A 229 -2.88 -13.40 1.36
C VAL A 229 -4.37 -13.36 1.74
N GLU A 230 -5.25 -13.09 0.78
CA GLU A 230 -6.71 -13.09 0.97
C GLU A 230 -7.21 -14.44 1.51
N ASN A 231 -6.84 -15.55 0.87
CA ASN A 231 -7.20 -16.90 1.32
C ASN A 231 -6.67 -17.20 2.74
N LEU A 232 -5.47 -16.72 3.09
CA LEU A 232 -4.94 -16.88 4.45
C LEU A 232 -5.79 -16.13 5.46
N VAL A 233 -6.21 -14.90 5.15
CA VAL A 233 -7.07 -14.11 6.03
C VAL A 233 -8.44 -14.77 6.20
N GLU A 234 -9.04 -15.24 5.11
CA GLU A 234 -10.31 -15.98 5.13
C GLU A 234 -10.20 -17.27 5.97
N GLU A 235 -9.15 -18.07 5.77
CA GLU A 235 -8.92 -19.30 6.52
C GLU A 235 -8.80 -19.03 8.03
N LEU A 236 -8.03 -18.00 8.42
CA LEU A 236 -7.83 -17.66 9.83
C LEU A 236 -9.10 -17.12 10.49
N SER A 237 -9.97 -16.43 9.73
CA SER A 237 -11.23 -15.90 10.25
C SER A 237 -12.12 -17.01 10.85
N ASN A 238 -12.03 -18.23 10.32
CA ASN A 238 -12.77 -19.41 10.80
C ASN A 238 -12.37 -19.86 12.23
N TYR A 239 -11.21 -19.43 12.72
CA TYR A 239 -10.69 -19.81 14.04
C TYR A 239 -10.86 -18.74 15.12
N THR A 240 -11.33 -17.54 14.76
CA THR A 240 -11.39 -16.38 15.66
C THR A 240 -12.16 -16.67 16.95
N GLU A 241 -13.30 -17.36 16.87
CA GLU A 241 -14.13 -17.70 18.03
C GLU A 241 -13.52 -18.79 18.94
N LEU A 242 -12.53 -19.54 18.44
CA LEU A 242 -11.85 -20.63 19.15
C LEU A 242 -10.60 -20.15 19.89
N ILE A 243 -10.19 -18.89 19.70
CA ILE A 243 -8.99 -18.32 20.32
C ILE A 243 -9.42 -17.39 21.46
N GLN A 244 -8.91 -17.67 22.66
CA GLN A 244 -9.10 -16.84 23.83
C GLN A 244 -7.79 -16.13 24.16
N GLU A 245 -7.85 -14.81 24.35
CA GLU A 245 -6.70 -14.04 24.81
C GLU A 245 -6.31 -14.46 26.24
N MET A 246 -5.08 -14.98 26.37
CA MET A 246 -4.49 -15.44 27.62
C MET A 246 -3.08 -14.88 27.75
N ASP A 247 -2.75 -14.35 28.92
CA ASP A 247 -1.41 -13.86 29.19
C ASP A 247 -0.38 -14.98 29.02
N ASP A 248 0.67 -14.67 28.26
CA ASP A 248 1.79 -15.59 27.97
C ASP A 248 1.44 -16.92 27.28
N GLY A 249 0.22 -17.09 26.74
CA GLY A 249 -0.22 -18.34 26.11
C GLY A 249 0.33 -18.57 24.69
N ALA A 250 0.70 -19.81 24.37
CA ALA A 250 1.08 -20.27 23.04
C ALA A 250 0.78 -21.77 22.82
N VAL A 251 1.06 -22.26 21.61
CA VAL A 251 1.08 -23.69 21.29
C VAL A 251 2.53 -24.19 21.22
N ASP A 252 2.85 -25.30 21.88
CA ASP A 252 4.18 -25.95 21.84
C ASP A 252 4.45 -26.72 20.52
N GLU A 253 5.63 -27.33 20.39
CA GLU A 253 6.04 -28.09 19.20
C GLU A 253 5.22 -29.38 18.93
N ILE A 254 4.47 -29.86 19.92
CA ILE A 254 3.62 -31.06 19.81
C ILE A 254 2.13 -30.71 19.67
N GLY A 255 1.77 -29.44 19.74
CA GLY A 255 0.41 -28.96 19.56
C GLY A 255 -0.42 -28.92 20.85
N ASN A 256 0.18 -28.61 22.00
CA ASN A 256 -0.53 -28.34 23.26
C ASN A 256 -0.48 -26.86 23.66
N ASN A 257 -1.47 -26.41 24.42
CA ASN A 257 -1.47 -25.09 25.04
C ASN A 257 -0.45 -25.04 26.19
N VAL A 258 0.48 -24.08 26.14
CA VAL A 258 1.52 -23.86 27.17
C VAL A 258 1.75 -22.37 27.40
N PHE A 259 2.38 -22.03 28.52
CA PHE A 259 2.95 -20.69 28.72
C PHE A 259 4.29 -20.56 27.99
N ILE A 260 4.57 -19.43 27.35
CA ILE A 260 5.82 -19.19 26.60
C ILE A 260 7.03 -19.15 27.54
N GLU A 261 6.90 -18.55 28.72
CA GLU A 261 7.99 -18.39 29.67
C GLU A 261 8.34 -19.72 30.37
N SER A 262 7.34 -20.39 30.95
CA SER A 262 7.58 -21.60 31.76
C SER A 262 7.50 -22.91 30.96
N VAL A 263 6.86 -22.90 29.79
CA VAL A 263 6.52 -24.10 29.00
C VAL A 263 5.57 -25.05 29.77
N GLU A 264 4.96 -24.57 30.86
CA GLU A 264 3.99 -25.35 31.62
C GLU A 264 2.64 -25.44 30.86
N PRO A 265 1.95 -26.59 30.91
CA PRO A 265 0.65 -26.76 30.24
C PRO A 265 -0.43 -25.82 30.78
N ILE A 266 -1.19 -25.22 29.86
CA ILE A 266 -2.41 -24.46 30.18
C ILE A 266 -3.60 -25.42 30.11
N SER A 267 -4.33 -25.56 31.22
CA SER A 267 -5.49 -26.46 31.31
C SER A 267 -6.80 -25.67 31.42
N ALA A 268 -7.83 -26.11 30.70
CA ALA A 268 -9.17 -25.54 30.79
C ALA A 268 -9.74 -25.62 32.22
N GLY A 269 -10.40 -24.55 32.67
CA GLY A 269 -11.05 -24.49 33.98
C GLY A 269 -10.12 -24.29 35.19
N LEU A 270 -8.80 -24.20 34.99
CA LEU A 270 -7.88 -23.75 36.03
C LEU A 270 -7.60 -22.24 35.88
N PRO A 271 -7.55 -21.48 36.98
CA PRO A 271 -7.18 -20.08 36.95
C PRO A 271 -5.71 -19.90 36.58
N THR A 272 -5.46 -19.02 35.62
CA THR A 272 -4.12 -18.57 35.24
C THR A 272 -3.62 -17.48 36.20
N SER A 273 -2.34 -17.10 36.05
CA SER A 273 -1.66 -16.12 36.92
C SER A 273 -2.32 -14.74 36.92
N ASP A 274 -3.06 -14.39 35.86
CA ASP A 274 -3.87 -13.18 35.70
C ASP A 274 -5.33 -13.34 36.20
N GLY A 275 -5.70 -14.52 36.71
CA GLY A 275 -7.03 -14.84 37.23
C GLY A 275 -8.09 -15.16 36.16
N ARG A 276 -7.71 -15.27 34.89
CA ARG A 276 -8.60 -15.75 33.82
C ARG A 276 -8.67 -17.29 33.84
N ASN A 277 -9.76 -17.84 33.32
CA ASN A 277 -9.88 -19.29 33.09
C ASN A 277 -9.97 -19.53 31.60
N LEU A 278 -9.19 -20.47 31.07
CA LEU A 278 -9.37 -20.94 29.70
C LEU A 278 -10.72 -21.66 29.59
N LEU A 279 -11.58 -21.19 28.68
CA LEU A 279 -12.87 -21.81 28.41
C LEU A 279 -12.68 -23.17 27.72
N PRO A 280 -13.49 -24.19 28.07
CA PRO A 280 -13.46 -25.47 27.38
C PRO A 280 -13.71 -25.30 25.89
N GLY A 281 -12.87 -25.90 25.04
CA GLY A 281 -12.97 -25.78 23.58
C GLY A 281 -12.13 -24.65 22.97
N ASN A 282 -11.60 -23.74 23.79
CA ASN A 282 -10.81 -22.61 23.31
C ASN A 282 -9.30 -22.83 23.50
N THR A 283 -8.50 -22.25 22.63
CA THR A 283 -7.04 -22.18 22.75
C THR A 283 -6.63 -20.86 23.36
N GLY A 284 -5.84 -20.91 24.42
CA GLY A 284 -5.31 -19.73 25.09
C GLY A 284 -4.05 -19.21 24.43
N LEU A 285 -4.12 -18.06 23.77
CA LEU A 285 -2.96 -17.44 23.10
C LEU A 285 -2.78 -15.99 23.55
N ASN A 286 -1.54 -15.53 23.65
CA ASN A 286 -1.22 -14.11 23.62
C ASN A 286 -0.81 -13.68 22.20
N CYS A 287 -0.46 -12.41 22.03
CA CYS A 287 -0.07 -11.87 20.72
C CYS A 287 1.09 -12.64 20.07
N SER A 288 2.12 -13.00 20.84
CA SER A 288 3.25 -13.79 20.36
C SER A 288 2.88 -15.24 20.03
N GLY A 289 2.01 -15.87 20.82
CA GLY A 289 1.51 -17.22 20.59
C GLY A 289 0.59 -17.32 19.38
N PHE A 290 -0.24 -16.30 19.14
CA PHE A 290 -1.07 -16.19 17.94
C PHE A 290 -0.23 -16.04 16.68
N VAL A 291 0.73 -15.10 16.68
CA VAL A 291 1.65 -14.92 15.55
C VAL A 291 2.42 -16.21 15.28
N LYS A 292 2.92 -16.88 16.32
CA LYS A 292 3.57 -18.20 16.19
C LYS A 292 2.64 -19.22 15.53
N TRP A 293 1.40 -19.36 16.00
CA TRP A 293 0.45 -20.35 15.48
C TRP A 293 0.15 -20.15 13.98
N VAL A 294 0.00 -18.91 13.53
CA VAL A 294 -0.16 -18.63 12.08
C VAL A 294 1.10 -19.04 11.31
N VAL A 295 2.28 -18.72 11.83
CA VAL A 295 3.56 -19.09 11.22
C VAL A 295 3.78 -20.61 11.24
N ASP A 296 3.28 -21.33 12.26
CA ASP A 296 3.28 -22.79 12.29
C ASP A 296 2.54 -23.37 11.07
N GLY A 297 1.38 -22.80 10.71
CA GLY A 297 0.65 -23.14 9.50
C GLY A 297 1.49 -22.95 8.23
N ILE A 298 2.12 -21.78 8.06
CA ILE A 298 3.01 -21.48 6.92
C ILE A 298 4.21 -22.44 6.87
N TYR A 299 4.88 -22.60 8.01
CA TYR A 299 6.04 -23.47 8.17
C TYR A 299 5.69 -24.92 7.82
N SER A 300 4.54 -25.42 8.27
CA SER A 300 4.09 -26.78 8.03
C SER A 300 3.93 -27.08 6.53
N VAL A 301 3.40 -26.13 5.76
CA VAL A 301 3.26 -26.23 4.31
C VAL A 301 4.63 -26.24 3.64
N TRP A 302 5.54 -25.34 4.01
CA TRP A 302 6.89 -25.30 3.44
C TRP A 302 7.72 -26.53 3.73
N ARG A 303 7.44 -27.23 4.83
CA ARG A 303 8.05 -28.52 5.17
C ARG A 303 7.35 -29.72 4.52
N GLY A 304 6.32 -29.48 3.69
CA GLY A 304 5.56 -30.52 2.99
C GLY A 304 4.62 -31.33 3.90
N LYS A 305 4.23 -30.77 5.05
CA LYS A 305 3.33 -31.39 6.01
C LYS A 305 2.26 -30.38 6.51
N PRO A 306 1.37 -29.90 5.62
CA PRO A 306 0.35 -28.90 5.96
C PRO A 306 -0.40 -29.23 7.26
N ALA A 307 -0.69 -28.21 8.05
CA ALA A 307 -1.47 -28.26 9.28
C ALA A 307 -1.00 -29.29 10.35
N SER A 308 0.28 -29.69 10.34
CA SER A 308 0.72 -30.79 11.24
C SER A 308 2.07 -30.59 11.94
N LEU A 309 2.75 -29.47 11.69
CA LEU A 309 4.02 -29.15 12.33
C LEU A 309 3.91 -27.83 13.10
N PHE A 310 4.55 -27.81 14.26
CA PHE A 310 4.63 -26.65 15.13
C PHE A 310 6.09 -26.36 15.45
N LEU A 311 6.44 -25.08 15.53
CA LEU A 311 7.76 -24.62 15.91
C LEU A 311 7.98 -24.79 17.41
N ALA A 312 9.21 -25.10 17.81
CA ALA A 312 9.59 -25.17 19.22
C ALA A 312 9.73 -23.76 19.80
N ILE A 313 9.12 -23.54 20.97
CA ILE A 313 9.17 -22.24 21.66
C ILE A 313 10.62 -21.88 22.02
N ASP A 314 11.43 -22.86 22.41
CA ASP A 314 12.82 -22.66 22.79
C ASP A 314 13.67 -22.04 21.69
N ASP A 315 13.43 -22.39 20.42
CA ASP A 315 14.14 -21.82 19.28
C ASP A 315 13.75 -20.36 19.05
N LEU A 316 12.49 -20.01 19.34
CA LEU A 316 11.93 -18.68 19.12
C LEU A 316 12.36 -17.68 20.20
N ARG A 317 12.62 -18.15 21.42
CA ARG A 317 13.10 -17.33 22.54
C ARG A 317 14.57 -16.92 22.43
N GLN A 318 15.32 -17.48 21.48
CA GLN A 318 16.75 -17.21 21.36
C GLN A 318 17.02 -15.76 20.92
N PRO A 319 17.94 -15.03 21.58
CA PRO A 319 18.34 -13.70 21.12
C PRO A 319 18.93 -13.76 19.72
N THR A 320 18.53 -12.85 18.82
CA THR A 320 19.12 -12.79 17.48
C THR A 320 20.49 -12.11 17.49
N SER A 321 21.36 -12.46 16.54
CA SER A 321 22.73 -11.93 16.47
C SER A 321 22.73 -10.44 16.20
N ARG A 322 23.24 -9.66 17.16
CA ARG A 322 23.21 -8.20 17.16
C ARG A 322 24.54 -7.66 16.66
N LEU A 323 24.55 -6.67 15.75
CA LEU A 323 25.72 -5.81 15.61
C LEU A 323 25.82 -4.98 16.90
N ASN A 324 27.04 -4.77 17.41
CA ASN A 324 27.36 -4.10 18.69
C ASN A 324 26.89 -2.64 18.83
N TRP A 325 25.97 -2.17 17.98
CA TRP A 325 25.54 -0.80 17.92
C TRP A 325 24.01 -0.75 17.88
N ASN A 326 23.43 -0.40 19.01
CA ASN A 326 22.05 0.05 19.10
C ASN A 326 22.01 1.27 20.03
N PRO A 327 21.03 2.18 19.89
CA PRO A 327 20.88 3.36 20.78
C PRO A 327 20.80 3.01 22.27
N TRP A 328 20.45 1.76 22.57
CA TRP A 328 20.45 1.14 23.89
C TRP A 328 21.85 1.01 24.50
N GLY A 329 22.85 0.76 23.66
CA GLY A 329 24.26 0.72 24.04
C GLY A 329 24.79 2.09 24.45
N GLU A 330 24.30 3.19 23.90
CA GLU A 330 24.74 4.54 24.28
C GLU A 330 24.12 5.03 25.59
N SER A 331 22.84 4.71 25.84
CA SER A 331 22.18 5.01 27.12
C SER A 331 22.86 4.32 28.32
N LEU A 332 23.43 3.13 28.13
CA LEU A 332 23.96 2.27 29.21
C LEU A 332 25.47 2.04 29.21
N SER A 333 26.19 2.32 28.11
CA SER A 333 27.67 2.29 28.11
C SER A 333 28.27 3.40 28.98
N ALA A 334 27.47 4.41 29.35
CA ALA A 334 27.82 5.40 30.36
C ALA A 334 27.78 4.84 31.81
N SER A 335 27.24 3.64 32.08
CA SER A 335 26.94 3.18 33.46
C SER A 335 27.35 1.74 33.81
N ASN A 336 28.46 1.22 33.29
CA ASN A 336 29.06 -0.12 33.56
C ASN A 336 28.46 -1.34 32.83
N ARG A 337 29.35 -2.29 32.52
CA ARG A 337 29.16 -3.51 31.70
C ARG A 337 28.19 -4.57 32.26
N ASN A 338 27.57 -4.35 33.43
CA ASN A 338 26.66 -5.33 34.07
C ASN A 338 25.17 -4.96 33.93
N ALA A 339 24.81 -3.97 33.10
CA ALA A 339 23.44 -3.53 32.92
C ALA A 339 22.48 -4.62 32.41
N ARG A 340 22.97 -5.58 31.61
CA ARG A 340 22.14 -6.65 31.02
C ARG A 340 21.64 -7.66 32.06
N GLU A 341 22.49 -8.05 33.02
CA GLU A 341 22.10 -8.93 34.13
C GLU A 341 21.18 -8.20 35.12
N ASN A 342 21.41 -6.89 35.33
CA ASN A 342 20.56 -6.07 36.21
C ASN A 342 19.19 -5.71 35.58
N LEU A 343 19.08 -5.66 34.25
CA LEU A 343 17.81 -5.39 33.54
C LEU A 343 16.88 -6.60 33.52
N GLN A 344 17.40 -7.83 33.48
CA GLN A 344 16.58 -9.05 33.58
C GLN A 344 15.80 -9.13 34.90
N VAL A 345 16.32 -8.53 35.97
CA VAL A 345 15.67 -8.51 37.29
C VAL A 345 14.60 -7.40 37.39
N LEU A 346 14.64 -6.39 36.51
CA LEU A 346 13.81 -5.19 36.61
C LEU A 346 12.76 -5.07 35.49
N LEU A 347 12.96 -5.72 34.33
CA LEU A 347 12.10 -5.59 33.15
C LEU A 347 12.00 -6.92 32.38
N ARG A 348 10.81 -7.21 31.85
CA ARG A 348 10.60 -8.13 30.72
C ARG A 348 11.59 -7.79 29.61
N ASP A 349 12.21 -8.79 28.96
CA ASP A 349 13.22 -8.56 27.90
C ASP A 349 12.68 -7.54 26.88
N PRO A 350 13.31 -6.35 26.77
CA PRO A 350 12.75 -5.27 25.97
C PRO A 350 12.77 -5.56 24.46
N MET A 351 13.52 -6.57 24.02
CA MET A 351 13.66 -6.96 22.62
C MET A 351 12.86 -8.22 22.26
N PHE A 352 12.15 -8.81 23.22
CA PHE A 352 11.48 -10.10 23.05
C PHE A 352 10.64 -10.16 21.76
N GLY A 353 9.76 -9.18 21.53
CA GLY A 353 8.90 -9.16 20.34
C GLY A 353 9.68 -9.09 19.02
N LEU A 354 10.82 -8.38 18.99
CA LEU A 354 11.68 -8.31 17.81
C LEU A 354 12.41 -9.63 17.56
N ASP A 355 13.06 -10.17 18.59
CA ASP A 355 13.80 -11.43 18.49
C ASP A 355 12.85 -12.59 18.11
N TRP A 356 11.64 -12.60 18.69
CA TRP A 356 10.57 -13.54 18.35
C TRP A 356 10.19 -13.51 16.86
N ASN A 357 9.84 -12.32 16.32
CA ASN A 357 9.45 -12.18 14.92
C ASN A 357 10.60 -12.50 13.95
N ARG A 358 11.85 -12.14 14.29
CA ARG A 358 13.03 -12.49 13.49
C ARG A 358 13.25 -13.99 13.43
N ASN A 359 13.13 -14.69 14.55
CA ASN A 359 13.28 -16.15 14.59
C ASN A 359 12.17 -16.86 13.81
N LEU A 360 10.92 -16.41 13.96
CA LEU A 360 9.80 -16.90 13.15
C LEU A 360 10.06 -16.70 11.64
N GLY A 361 10.43 -15.48 11.25
CA GLY A 361 10.80 -15.12 9.88
C GLY A 361 11.90 -16.01 9.31
N ARG A 362 13.00 -16.14 10.05
CA ARG A 362 14.15 -16.98 9.69
C ARG A 362 13.73 -18.43 9.48
N ILE A 363 13.09 -19.06 10.46
CA ILE A 363 12.80 -20.50 10.40
C ILE A 363 11.80 -20.81 9.27
N ALA A 364 10.80 -19.97 9.07
CA ALA A 364 9.85 -20.12 7.96
C ALA A 364 10.53 -19.98 6.59
N GLU A 365 11.42 -19.01 6.43
CA GLU A 365 12.17 -18.82 5.19
C GLU A 365 13.19 -19.95 4.93
N GLU A 366 13.86 -20.43 5.98
CA GLU A 366 14.74 -21.60 5.88
C GLU A 366 13.96 -22.86 5.45
N ALA A 367 12.73 -23.02 5.95
CA ALA A 367 11.84 -24.09 5.51
C ALA A 367 11.47 -23.95 4.03
N ARG A 368 11.14 -22.73 3.57
CA ARG A 368 10.79 -22.44 2.18
C ARG A 368 11.96 -22.67 1.22
N LEU A 369 13.17 -22.27 1.60
CA LEU A 369 14.36 -22.41 0.78
C LEU A 369 15.03 -23.79 0.89
N GLY A 370 14.70 -24.57 1.92
CA GLY A 370 15.32 -25.87 2.19
C GLY A 370 16.79 -25.78 2.64
N ARG A 371 17.23 -24.63 3.16
CA ARG A 371 18.60 -24.41 3.65
C ARG A 371 18.62 -23.37 4.77
N SER A 372 19.69 -23.35 5.56
CA SER A 372 19.95 -22.28 6.51
C SER A 372 20.25 -20.95 5.83
N LEU A 373 19.87 -19.86 6.49
CA LEU A 373 20.16 -18.50 6.05
C LEU A 373 21.48 -18.01 6.63
N THR A 374 22.17 -17.15 5.87
CA THR A 374 23.25 -16.31 6.40
C THR A 374 22.67 -15.13 7.19
N LEU A 375 23.52 -14.45 7.97
CA LEU A 375 23.10 -13.28 8.73
C LEU A 375 22.57 -12.14 7.85
N GLU A 376 23.19 -11.90 6.70
CA GLU A 376 22.74 -10.89 5.75
C GLU A 376 21.34 -11.22 5.19
N GLU A 377 21.09 -12.50 4.89
CA GLU A 377 19.78 -12.95 4.42
C GLU A 377 18.69 -12.85 5.48
N ILE A 378 19.02 -13.09 6.75
CA ILE A 378 18.09 -12.87 7.87
C ILE A 378 17.71 -11.39 7.95
N TYR A 379 18.68 -10.48 7.87
CA TYR A 379 18.40 -9.04 7.87
C TYR A 379 17.62 -8.59 6.63
N ALA A 380 17.80 -9.25 5.49
CA ALA A 380 17.02 -8.98 4.28
C ALA A 380 15.54 -9.45 4.37
N LEU A 381 15.15 -10.13 5.44
CA LEU A 381 13.73 -10.38 5.76
C LEU A 381 13.04 -9.16 6.36
N GLU A 382 13.80 -8.23 6.94
CA GLU A 382 13.27 -7.01 7.52
C GLU A 382 12.86 -6.03 6.44
N THR A 383 11.93 -5.14 6.76
CA THR A 383 11.67 -3.98 5.93
C THR A 383 12.89 -3.06 5.88
N PHE A 384 13.00 -2.34 4.78
CA PHE A 384 14.06 -1.39 4.51
C PHE A 384 13.46 0.00 4.29
N GLU A 385 14.31 0.98 4.02
CA GLU A 385 13.87 2.33 3.68
C GLU A 385 13.01 2.33 2.40
N LEU A 386 11.79 2.84 2.50
CA LEU A 386 10.85 2.93 1.39
C LEU A 386 10.80 4.38 0.88
N SER A 387 10.24 4.60 -0.31
CA SER A 387 10.19 5.93 -0.89
C SER A 387 9.41 6.90 0.02
N GLY A 388 10.06 7.96 0.47
CA GLY A 388 9.47 8.96 1.37
C GLY A 388 9.25 8.48 2.81
N ILE A 389 9.71 7.27 3.19
CA ILE A 389 9.45 6.68 4.51
C ILE A 389 10.78 6.32 5.18
N PRO A 390 11.21 7.11 6.20
CA PRO A 390 12.42 6.82 6.95
C PRO A 390 12.30 5.49 7.72
N TYR A 391 13.39 4.70 7.69
CA TYR A 391 13.51 3.48 8.46
C TYR A 391 14.64 3.60 9.48
N GLN A 392 14.35 3.23 10.74
CA GLN A 392 15.34 3.17 11.81
C GLN A 392 15.68 1.71 12.11
N ARG A 393 16.96 1.34 12.01
CA ARG A 393 17.42 -0.02 12.32
C ARG A 393 17.03 -0.42 13.75
N ASP A 394 16.51 -1.64 13.91
CA ASP A 394 16.04 -2.21 15.19
C ASP A 394 14.92 -1.41 15.89
N LEU A 395 14.27 -0.48 15.19
CA LEU A 395 13.10 0.27 15.67
C LEU A 395 11.95 0.18 14.66
N GLY A 396 12.27 0.26 13.37
CA GLY A 396 11.34 0.15 12.27
C GLY A 396 10.93 1.50 11.69
N ILE A 397 9.68 1.57 11.24
CA ILE A 397 9.03 2.77 10.69
C ILE A 397 8.08 3.40 11.72
N SER A 398 7.75 4.68 11.56
CA SER A 398 6.73 5.34 12.38
C SER A 398 5.34 4.73 12.13
N LEU A 399 4.52 4.62 13.18
CA LEU A 399 3.11 4.24 13.07
C LEU A 399 2.35 5.13 12.07
N GLU A 400 2.70 6.42 11.97
CA GLU A 400 2.07 7.37 11.04
C GLU A 400 2.34 7.07 9.56
N SER A 401 3.41 6.34 9.26
CA SER A 401 3.80 5.97 7.90
C SER A 401 3.38 4.54 7.53
N LEU A 402 2.71 3.82 8.43
CA LEU A 402 2.42 2.39 8.27
C LEU A 402 1.58 2.10 7.03
N ASP A 403 0.53 2.87 6.76
CA ASP A 403 -0.38 2.65 5.63
C ASP A 403 0.36 2.76 4.29
N ALA A 404 1.14 3.84 4.13
CA ALA A 404 1.96 4.06 2.95
C ALA A 404 3.05 2.98 2.80
N ALA A 405 3.66 2.55 3.92
CA ALA A 405 4.69 1.51 3.90
C ALA A 405 4.10 0.18 3.44
N LEU A 406 2.98 -0.25 4.02
CA LEU A 406 2.32 -1.50 3.65
C LEU A 406 1.81 -1.49 2.22
N TYR A 407 1.34 -0.33 1.74
CA TYR A 407 0.99 -0.18 0.34
C TYR A 407 2.20 -0.44 -0.56
N GLN A 408 3.32 0.27 -0.34
CA GLN A 408 4.54 0.07 -1.14
C GLN A 408 5.06 -1.37 -1.04
N LEU A 409 5.02 -1.95 0.16
CA LEU A 409 5.43 -3.33 0.41
C LEU A 409 4.56 -4.35 -0.35
N ALA A 410 3.24 -4.17 -0.40
CA ALA A 410 2.35 -5.00 -1.20
C ALA A 410 2.65 -4.90 -2.70
N VAL A 411 2.98 -3.70 -3.20
CA VAL A 411 3.40 -3.51 -4.59
C VAL A 411 4.70 -4.24 -4.90
N ILE A 412 5.70 -4.12 -4.01
CA ILE A 412 7.03 -4.71 -4.22
C ILE A 412 6.99 -6.23 -4.07
N ARG A 413 6.19 -6.76 -3.15
CA ARG A 413 6.10 -8.20 -2.84
C ARG A 413 4.65 -8.68 -2.67
N PRO A 414 3.93 -8.90 -3.78
CA PRO A 414 2.63 -9.55 -3.73
C PRO A 414 2.75 -10.97 -3.12
N GLY A 415 1.84 -11.33 -2.21
CA GLY A 415 1.87 -12.64 -1.53
C GLY A 415 2.71 -12.71 -0.27
N THR A 416 3.09 -11.55 0.28
CA THR A 416 3.85 -11.45 1.52
C THR A 416 2.97 -10.85 2.63
N ILE A 417 3.06 -11.42 3.83
CA ILE A 417 2.56 -10.83 5.08
C ILE A 417 3.75 -10.32 5.92
N TYR A 418 3.47 -9.48 6.91
CA TYR A 418 4.49 -8.87 7.74
C TYR A 418 4.21 -9.13 9.22
N LEU A 419 5.18 -9.76 9.89
CA LEU A 419 5.19 -9.87 11.34
C LEU A 419 5.60 -8.51 11.92
N ALA A 420 4.63 -7.80 12.48
CA ALA A 420 4.83 -6.51 13.10
C ALA A 420 5.26 -6.67 14.56
N ALA A 421 6.35 -6.01 14.93
CA ALA A 421 6.81 -5.87 16.31
C ALA A 421 6.72 -4.39 16.70
N VAL A 422 5.78 -4.07 17.60
CA VAL A 422 5.47 -2.71 18.01
C VAL A 422 6.31 -2.34 19.22
N ASN A 423 6.95 -1.18 19.14
CA ASN A 423 7.74 -0.63 20.23
C ASN A 423 7.43 0.85 20.47
N SER A 424 7.67 1.29 21.70
CA SER A 424 7.59 2.69 22.09
C SER A 424 8.53 2.98 23.24
N ARG A 425 8.86 4.26 23.46
CA ARG A 425 9.63 4.66 24.64
C ARG A 425 8.88 4.29 25.91
N PHE A 426 9.60 3.69 26.85
CA PHE A 426 9.16 3.27 28.17
C PHE A 426 10.13 3.83 29.20
N LEU A 427 9.60 4.49 30.22
CA LEU A 427 10.40 4.95 31.36
C LEU A 427 10.24 3.95 32.53
N PRO A 428 11.30 3.21 32.90
CA PRO A 428 11.26 2.32 34.06
C PRO A 428 10.95 3.07 35.35
N ALA A 429 10.36 2.37 36.33
CA ALA A 429 10.28 2.92 37.68
C ALA A 429 11.69 3.06 38.27
N PRO A 430 11.99 4.17 38.99
CA PRO A 430 13.22 4.29 39.74
C PRO A 430 13.40 3.13 40.72
N THR A 431 14.62 2.61 40.84
CA THR A 431 14.99 1.59 41.83
C THR A 431 16.15 2.09 42.68
N GLU A 432 16.44 1.40 43.80
CA GLU A 432 17.61 1.72 44.64
C GLU A 432 18.92 1.68 43.84
N LEU A 433 19.02 0.78 42.86
CA LEU A 433 20.19 0.63 41.99
C LEU A 433 20.20 1.64 40.83
N HIS A 434 19.03 2.10 40.40
CA HIS A 434 18.85 3.04 39.29
C HIS A 434 17.83 4.12 39.65
N PRO A 435 18.23 5.14 40.44
CA PRO A 435 17.31 6.19 40.89
C PRO A 435 16.85 7.12 39.77
N ASN A 436 17.60 7.19 38.67
CA ASN A 436 17.30 8.02 37.49
C ASN A 436 17.36 7.16 36.22
N PRO A 437 16.34 6.32 35.96
CA PRO A 437 16.32 5.47 34.78
C PRO A 437 16.14 6.31 33.50
N ILE A 438 16.81 5.90 32.42
CA ILE A 438 16.69 6.55 31.10
C ILE A 438 15.55 5.86 30.33
N PRO A 439 14.71 6.60 29.57
CA PRO A 439 13.71 6.01 28.69
C PRO A 439 14.31 5.06 27.64
N LEU A 440 13.64 3.95 27.36
CA LEU A 440 14.10 2.88 26.47
C LEU A 440 12.95 2.37 25.57
N HIS A 441 13.22 1.95 24.32
CA HIS A 441 12.17 1.52 23.37
C HIS A 441 11.67 0.08 23.58
N GLN A 442 10.76 -0.19 24.49
CA GLN A 442 10.34 -1.58 24.72
C GLN A 442 9.45 -2.12 23.59
N TYR A 443 9.73 -3.32 23.10
CA TYR A 443 8.80 -4.10 22.26
C TYR A 443 7.77 -4.78 23.14
N TRP A 444 6.51 -4.36 23.03
CA TRP A 444 5.45 -4.77 23.96
C TRP A 444 4.28 -5.49 23.27
N HIS A 445 4.24 -5.52 21.94
CA HIS A 445 3.19 -6.19 21.18
C HIS A 445 3.71 -6.69 19.83
N VAL A 446 3.12 -7.77 19.34
CA VAL A 446 3.37 -8.29 17.99
C VAL A 446 2.04 -8.61 17.31
N SER A 447 1.98 -8.46 15.99
CA SER A 447 0.79 -8.80 15.20
C SER A 447 1.19 -9.20 13.79
N ILE A 448 0.22 -9.59 12.95
CA ILE A 448 0.45 -9.82 11.52
C ILE A 448 -0.31 -8.77 10.73
N LEU A 449 0.40 -8.14 9.80
CA LEU A 449 -0.17 -7.20 8.83
C LEU A 449 -0.17 -7.88 7.46
N ALA A 450 -1.35 -8.06 6.89
CA ALA A 450 -1.56 -8.77 5.65
C ALA A 450 -2.12 -7.82 4.59
N PRO A 451 -1.25 -7.17 3.79
CA PRO A 451 -1.69 -6.22 2.77
C PRO A 451 -1.93 -6.90 1.41
N TRP A 452 -3.00 -6.52 0.70
CA TRP A 452 -3.27 -6.99 -0.67
C TRP A 452 -4.06 -5.97 -1.49
N PHE A 453 -4.19 -6.22 -2.80
CA PHE A 453 -5.08 -5.47 -3.67
C PHE A 453 -6.20 -6.39 -4.17
N ASP A 454 -7.44 -5.92 -4.08
CA ASP A 454 -8.61 -6.67 -4.54
C ASP A 454 -8.50 -6.93 -6.06
N ASP A 455 -8.66 -8.19 -6.49
CA ASP A 455 -8.62 -8.55 -7.90
C ASP A 455 -9.93 -8.22 -8.66
N GLY A 456 -10.96 -7.82 -7.91
CA GLY A 456 -12.29 -7.46 -8.39
C GLY A 456 -13.35 -8.55 -8.23
N SER A 457 -12.99 -9.75 -7.74
CA SER A 457 -13.95 -10.84 -7.45
C SER A 457 -15.04 -10.42 -6.45
N GLY A 458 -14.68 -9.60 -5.45
CA GLY A 458 -15.59 -9.03 -4.44
C GLY A 458 -16.29 -7.71 -4.83
N GLY A 459 -16.09 -7.19 -6.05
CA GLY A 459 -16.81 -6.02 -6.57
C GLY A 459 -15.92 -4.98 -7.25
N GLU A 460 -14.94 -4.42 -6.53
CA GLU A 460 -14.05 -3.38 -7.06
C GLU A 460 -12.60 -3.85 -7.14
N ARG A 461 -12.02 -3.74 -8.33
CA ARG A 461 -10.63 -4.12 -8.59
C ARG A 461 -9.67 -2.99 -8.20
N GLY A 462 -8.54 -3.36 -7.61
CA GLY A 462 -7.43 -2.45 -7.31
C GLY A 462 -7.58 -1.65 -6.02
N ASN A 463 -8.55 -2.00 -5.17
CA ASN A 463 -8.67 -1.42 -3.83
C ASN A 463 -7.58 -2.03 -2.93
N PHE A 464 -6.84 -1.17 -2.24
CA PHE A 464 -5.83 -1.61 -1.28
C PHE A 464 -6.51 -2.02 0.03
N ARG A 465 -6.12 -3.17 0.55
CA ARG A 465 -6.63 -3.76 1.79
C ARG A 465 -5.47 -4.10 2.70
N VAL A 466 -5.71 -3.99 4.00
CA VAL A 466 -4.84 -4.60 4.99
C VAL A 466 -5.69 -5.24 6.08
N ALA A 467 -5.48 -6.53 6.31
CA ALA A 467 -5.99 -7.21 7.50
C ALA A 467 -4.94 -7.09 8.61
N VAL A 468 -5.43 -6.78 9.81
CA VAL A 468 -4.64 -6.89 11.04
C VAL A 468 -5.08 -8.16 11.73
N LEU A 469 -4.15 -9.09 11.87
CA LEU A 469 -4.40 -10.34 12.58
C LEU A 469 -3.76 -10.23 13.95
N ASP A 470 -4.62 -10.19 14.96
CA ASP A 470 -4.26 -10.16 16.37
C ASP A 470 -5.09 -11.21 17.12
N VAL A 471 -4.75 -11.46 18.38
CA VAL A 471 -5.38 -12.50 19.19
C VAL A 471 -6.88 -12.27 19.32
N GLY A 472 -7.67 -13.22 18.81
CA GLY A 472 -9.13 -13.16 18.94
C GLY A 472 -9.78 -12.03 18.13
N ASP A 473 -9.02 -11.36 17.27
CA ASP A 473 -9.54 -10.33 16.37
C ASP A 473 -8.84 -10.43 15.00
N VAL A 474 -9.57 -10.99 14.04
CA VAL A 474 -9.26 -10.85 12.62
C VAL A 474 -10.06 -9.67 12.12
N SER A 475 -9.49 -8.47 12.27
CA SER A 475 -10.16 -7.26 11.80
C SER A 475 -9.66 -6.89 10.40
N GLU A 476 -10.62 -6.70 9.50
CA GLU A 476 -10.35 -5.99 8.26
C GLU A 476 -10.17 -4.50 8.56
N SER A 477 -9.06 -3.95 8.06
CA SER A 477 -8.81 -2.52 7.84
C SER A 477 -7.94 -1.79 8.88
N LEU A 478 -6.65 -1.69 8.55
CA LEU A 478 -5.78 -0.57 8.96
C LEU A 478 -6.22 0.77 8.37
N LEU A 479 -7.03 0.77 7.32
CA LEU A 479 -7.40 1.98 6.60
C LEU A 479 -8.72 2.54 7.15
N PRO A 480 -8.89 3.88 7.17
CA PRO A 480 -10.18 4.48 7.49
C PRO A 480 -11.26 3.99 6.53
N ASN A 481 -12.48 3.77 7.01
CA ASN A 481 -13.59 3.56 6.09
C ASN A 481 -13.88 4.89 5.36
N PRO A 482 -13.80 4.92 4.01
CA PRO A 482 -13.92 6.16 3.25
C PRO A 482 -15.30 6.83 3.36
N HIS A 483 -16.35 6.10 3.77
CA HIS A 483 -17.71 6.65 3.91
C HIS A 483 -17.98 7.20 5.31
N THR A 484 -17.44 6.57 6.34
CA THR A 484 -17.79 6.91 7.73
C THR A 484 -16.78 7.87 8.34
N GLY A 485 -15.58 7.98 7.77
CA GLY A 485 -14.48 8.74 8.38
C GLY A 485 -14.06 8.20 9.75
N ILE A 486 -14.53 7.00 10.12
CA ILE A 486 -14.16 6.35 11.37
C ILE A 486 -12.66 6.01 11.26
N PRO A 487 -11.83 6.48 12.22
CA PRO A 487 -10.41 6.14 12.24
C PRO A 487 -10.24 4.63 12.30
N SER A 488 -9.19 4.11 11.67
CA SER A 488 -8.89 2.70 11.77
C SER A 488 -8.68 2.26 13.22
N ALA A 489 -9.27 1.12 13.55
CA ALA A 489 -9.33 0.62 14.91
C ALA A 489 -7.93 0.31 15.45
N PHE A 490 -7.06 -0.26 14.61
CA PHE A 490 -5.74 -0.73 15.02
C PHE A 490 -4.74 0.38 15.36
N PRO A 491 -4.41 1.37 14.51
CA PRO A 491 -3.50 2.46 14.91
C PRO A 491 -3.98 3.19 16.16
N SER A 492 -5.30 3.37 16.28
CA SER A 492 -5.92 3.95 17.47
C SER A 492 -5.75 3.07 18.72
N ALA A 493 -5.92 1.75 18.60
CA ALA A 493 -5.72 0.79 19.69
C ALA A 493 -4.26 0.71 20.12
N ILE A 494 -3.33 0.61 19.15
CA ILE A 494 -1.90 0.61 19.37
C ILE A 494 -1.46 1.90 20.07
N LEU A 495 -1.92 3.07 19.63
CA LEU A 495 -1.58 4.34 20.27
C LEU A 495 -2.12 4.42 21.70
N ARG A 496 -3.36 3.96 21.95
CA ARG A 496 -3.92 3.88 23.31
C ARG A 496 -3.10 2.96 24.21
N ASN A 497 -2.70 1.79 23.70
CA ASN A 497 -1.86 0.85 24.42
C ASN A 497 -0.47 1.43 24.69
N ALA A 498 0.16 2.07 23.69
CA ALA A 498 1.44 2.74 23.84
C ALA A 498 1.39 3.81 24.94
N ILE A 499 0.36 4.66 24.97
CA ILE A 499 0.17 5.68 26.03
C ILE A 499 0.08 5.02 27.41
N ARG A 500 -0.64 3.89 27.53
CA ARG A 500 -0.76 3.13 28.77
C ARG A 500 0.58 2.51 29.20
N TYR A 501 1.36 1.99 28.25
CA TYR A 501 2.66 1.35 28.50
C TYR A 501 3.77 2.35 28.81
N ALA A 502 3.86 3.44 28.05
CA ALA A 502 5.01 4.34 28.05
C ALA A 502 5.22 5.09 29.37
N ARG A 503 4.16 5.28 30.17
CA ARG A 503 4.18 5.97 31.48
C ARG A 503 4.91 7.33 31.46
N LEU A 504 4.90 8.03 30.33
CA LEU A 504 5.68 9.26 30.13
C LEU A 504 5.18 10.46 30.97
N GLY A 505 3.99 10.37 31.56
CA GLY A 505 3.42 11.44 32.38
C GLY A 505 2.69 12.49 31.54
N ARG A 506 2.74 13.73 32.00
CA ARG A 506 2.12 14.91 31.35
C ARG A 506 3.18 16.00 31.18
N ASP A 507 3.04 16.83 30.16
CA ASP A 507 3.86 18.03 29.98
C ASP A 507 3.50 19.14 30.98
N ASP A 508 4.21 20.28 30.90
CA ASP A 508 4.02 21.43 31.78
C ASP A 508 2.62 22.05 31.69
N GLU A 509 1.88 21.76 30.62
CA GLU A 509 0.49 22.20 30.39
C GLU A 509 -0.52 21.15 30.88
N GLY A 510 -0.04 20.04 31.44
CA GLY A 510 -0.87 18.94 31.92
C GLY A 510 -1.41 18.05 30.81
N LYS A 511 -0.92 18.15 29.57
CA LYS A 511 -1.31 17.27 28.46
C LYS A 511 -0.50 15.98 28.51
N VAL A 512 -1.16 14.84 28.23
CA VAL A 512 -0.49 13.53 28.22
C VAL A 512 0.57 13.52 27.13
N LEU A 513 1.80 13.17 27.50
CA LEU A 513 2.88 12.99 26.53
C LEU A 513 2.57 11.76 25.66
N ILE A 514 2.48 11.98 24.36
CA ILE A 514 2.22 10.91 23.38
C ILE A 514 3.56 10.26 23.04
N PRO A 515 3.72 8.94 23.28
CA PRO A 515 4.95 8.26 22.93
C PRO A 515 5.09 8.16 21.41
N GLU A 516 6.32 8.30 20.94
CA GLU A 516 6.71 7.84 19.60
C GLU A 516 6.50 6.32 19.53
N VAL A 517 5.70 5.86 18.58
CA VAL A 517 5.43 4.44 18.32
C VAL A 517 6.07 4.04 17.01
N MET A 518 6.93 3.04 17.07
CA MET A 518 7.63 2.48 15.93
C MET A 518 7.21 1.03 15.71
N ILE A 519 7.25 0.59 14.46
CA ILE A 519 6.86 -0.75 14.05
C ILE A 519 7.98 -1.35 13.20
N HIS A 520 8.57 -2.42 13.70
CA HIS A 520 9.50 -3.23 12.94
C HIS A 520 8.73 -4.35 12.24
N LEU A 521 9.04 -4.58 10.96
CA LEU A 521 8.32 -5.53 10.12
C LEU A 521 9.29 -6.60 9.61
N VAL A 522 8.95 -7.87 9.83
CA VAL A 522 9.66 -9.03 9.27
C VAL A 522 8.74 -9.72 8.26
N ARG A 523 9.21 -9.89 7.03
CA ARG A 523 8.40 -10.46 5.95
C ARG A 523 8.25 -11.97 6.03
N LEU A 524 7.13 -12.48 5.53
CA LEU A 524 6.88 -13.90 5.30
C LEU A 524 6.12 -14.10 3.98
N ASP A 525 6.61 -15.00 3.13
CA ASP A 525 5.92 -15.38 1.91
C ASP A 525 4.84 -16.42 2.21
N VAL A 526 3.62 -16.17 1.73
CA VAL A 526 2.44 -17.00 1.98
C VAL A 526 2.35 -18.12 0.93
N PRO A 527 2.19 -19.39 1.34
CA PRO A 527 1.98 -20.50 0.42
C PRO A 527 0.60 -20.42 -0.24
N ALA A 528 0.52 -20.88 -1.49
CA ALA A 528 -0.73 -20.89 -2.26
C ALA A 528 -1.84 -21.75 -1.63
N ASN A 529 -1.44 -22.75 -0.86
CA ASN A 529 -2.29 -23.73 -0.17
C ASN A 529 -2.10 -23.64 1.35
N PHE A 530 -2.04 -22.41 1.88
CA PHE A 530 -2.01 -22.20 3.33
C PHE A 530 -3.15 -22.96 4.02
N GLU A 531 -2.81 -23.62 5.12
CA GLU A 531 -3.76 -24.32 5.99
C GLU A 531 -3.31 -24.07 7.43
N ALA A 532 -4.24 -23.59 8.26
CA ALA A 532 -3.93 -23.32 9.66
C ALA A 532 -3.69 -24.63 10.41
N CYS A 533 -2.70 -24.66 11.30
CA CYS A 533 -2.51 -25.82 12.18
C CYS A 533 -3.73 -25.97 13.12
N PRO A 534 -4.20 -27.19 13.40
CA PRO A 534 -5.37 -27.40 14.23
C PRO A 534 -5.10 -26.91 15.65
N LEU A 535 -6.08 -26.18 16.20
CA LEU A 535 -6.03 -25.69 17.56
C LEU A 535 -6.15 -26.86 18.57
N PRO A 536 -5.36 -26.87 19.66
CA PRO A 536 -5.29 -27.98 20.62
C PRO A 536 -6.63 -28.45 21.20
N GLU A 537 -7.56 -27.54 21.51
CA GLU A 537 -8.86 -27.92 22.08
C GLU A 537 -9.90 -28.32 21.01
N ALA A 538 -9.73 -27.90 19.75
CA ALA A 538 -10.57 -28.37 18.63
C ALA A 538 -10.39 -29.88 18.38
N ARG A 539 -9.19 -30.42 18.63
CA ARG A 539 -8.90 -31.87 18.56
C ARG A 539 -9.71 -32.70 19.56
N ARG A 540 -10.23 -32.11 20.63
CA ARG A 540 -10.97 -32.83 21.70
C ARG A 540 -12.49 -32.85 21.47
N LEU A 541 -13.03 -32.02 20.59
CA LEU A 541 -14.47 -31.87 20.39
C LEU A 541 -15.06 -32.64 19.20
N SER A 542 -14.29 -33.31 18.33
CA SER A 542 -14.83 -34.29 17.36
C SER A 542 -13.78 -35.22 16.73
N PRO A 543 -13.93 -36.56 16.83
CA PRO A 543 -13.30 -37.53 15.92
C PRO A 543 -14.05 -37.71 14.59
N SER A 544 -15.17 -37.01 14.37
CA SER A 544 -16.13 -37.31 13.29
C SER A 544 -16.54 -36.12 12.43
N VAL A 545 -15.85 -34.98 12.51
CA VAL A 545 -16.09 -33.82 11.64
C VAL A 545 -14.75 -33.22 11.21
N PHE A 546 -14.05 -33.93 10.33
CA PHE A 546 -13.09 -33.42 9.35
C PHE A 546 -13.08 -34.41 8.18
#